data_AF-A0A952VXM7-F1
#
_entry.id   AF-A0A952VXM7-F1
#
_cell.length_a   1.000
_cell.length_b   1.000
_cell.length_c   1.000
_cell.angle_alpha   90.00
_cell.angle_beta   90.00
_cell.angle_gamma   90.00
#
_symmetry.space_group_name_H-M   'P 1'
#
loop_
_entity.id
_entity.type
_entity.pdbx_description
1 polymer ?
#
loop_
_entity_poly.entity_id
_entity_poly.type
_entity_poly.pdbx_seq_one_letter_code
_entity_poly.pdbx_strand_id
1 'polypeptide(L)'
;MYDQSESDLLRMLADRTGIAADYYDIAGMHHVTTDETRRAILAAMNLRVANRDELIAELEVWDNRWWLRGCEPVHVLRLGRDAGTWSWHGPCESSGDSALQVQWALYAENGEKQCERAEGPGLKVEEIRTIQGRRFVRIALTFPQDLPLGYYSVKAHAKGGGTNAESSFSLIVAPERCYIPDELQQGVRWWGVALQLYSLRSHHNWGIGDFRDLGAVIEWAGKRLGAAVIGLNPLHALRNTKPY
;
A
#
# COMPACT_ATOMS: atom_id res chain seq x y z
N MET A 1 6.27 -26.58 10.34
CA MET A 1 6.96 -27.37 9.30
C MET A 1 5.88 -27.87 8.37
N TYR A 2 6.01 -27.59 7.07
CA TYR A 2 4.94 -27.76 6.07
C TYR A 2 4.81 -29.23 5.62
N ASP A 3 3.92 -29.99 6.25
CA ASP A 3 3.69 -31.41 5.94
C ASP A 3 2.59 -31.64 4.88
N GLN A 4 1.99 -30.57 4.35
CA GLN A 4 0.88 -30.65 3.41
C GLN A 4 1.31 -31.09 1.99
N SER A 5 0.33 -31.47 1.17
CA SER A 5 0.56 -31.80 -0.24
C SER A 5 1.02 -30.58 -1.04
N GLU A 6 1.62 -30.79 -2.22
CA GLU A 6 2.06 -29.68 -3.09
C GLU A 6 0.89 -28.77 -3.50
N SER A 7 -0.28 -29.33 -3.78
CA SER A 7 -1.49 -28.58 -4.12
C SER A 7 -1.97 -27.71 -2.95
N ASP A 8 -1.92 -28.24 -1.73
CA ASP A 8 -2.28 -27.47 -0.53
C ASP A 8 -1.30 -26.33 -0.27
N LEU A 9 0.00 -26.56 -0.46
CA LEU A 9 1.03 -25.52 -0.31
C LEU A 9 0.89 -24.42 -1.36
N LEU A 10 0.57 -24.80 -2.60
CA LEU A 10 0.28 -23.86 -3.67
C LEU A 10 -0.92 -22.97 -3.33
N ARG A 11 -2.02 -23.57 -2.85
CA ARG A 11 -3.22 -22.82 -2.44
C ARG A 11 -2.95 -21.92 -1.25
N MET A 12 -2.22 -22.42 -0.26
CA MET A 12 -1.80 -21.63 0.90
C MET A 12 -0.95 -20.42 0.51
N LEU A 13 0.00 -20.60 -0.42
CA LEU A 13 0.81 -19.49 -0.93
C LEU A 13 -0.06 -18.48 -1.70
N ALA A 14 -0.96 -18.97 -2.56
CA ALA A 14 -1.89 -18.14 -3.31
C ALA A 14 -2.79 -17.29 -2.40
N ASP A 15 -3.33 -17.88 -1.34
CA ASP A 15 -4.20 -17.16 -0.40
C ASP A 15 -3.41 -16.10 0.37
N ARG A 16 -2.17 -16.43 0.78
CA ARG A 16 -1.26 -15.48 1.47
C ARG A 16 -0.81 -14.31 0.61
N THR A 17 -0.76 -14.49 -0.71
CA THR A 17 -0.39 -13.45 -1.68
C THR A 17 -1.60 -12.68 -2.22
N GLY A 18 -2.82 -13.05 -1.80
CA GLY A 18 -4.06 -12.33 -2.14
C GLY A 18 -4.70 -12.78 -3.46
N ILE A 19 -4.38 -13.98 -3.96
CA ILE A 19 -5.03 -14.55 -5.13
C ILE A 19 -6.39 -15.11 -4.70
N ALA A 20 -7.46 -14.58 -5.28
CA ALA A 20 -8.82 -15.02 -4.99
C ALA A 20 -9.00 -16.50 -5.35
N ALA A 21 -9.62 -17.25 -4.44
CA ALA A 21 -9.85 -18.68 -4.65
C ALA A 21 -10.92 -18.97 -5.71
N ASP A 22 -11.86 -18.04 -5.87
CA ASP A 22 -12.97 -18.08 -6.80
C ASP A 22 -13.53 -16.66 -6.99
N TYR A 23 -14.37 -16.47 -8.01
CA TYR A 23 -15.06 -15.21 -8.26
C TYR A 23 -16.36 -15.44 -9.05
N TYR A 24 -17.22 -14.42 -9.04
CA TYR A 24 -18.39 -14.35 -9.93
C TYR A 24 -18.10 -13.41 -11.09
N ASP A 25 -18.41 -13.85 -12.31
CA ASP A 25 -18.25 -13.00 -13.49
C ASP A 25 -19.40 -12.00 -13.68
N ILE A 26 -19.33 -11.19 -14.74
CA ILE A 26 -20.34 -10.18 -15.07
C ILE A 26 -21.72 -10.77 -15.43
N ALA A 27 -21.78 -12.07 -15.74
CA ALA A 27 -23.02 -12.80 -15.99
C ALA A 27 -23.53 -13.52 -14.73
N GLY A 28 -22.84 -13.38 -13.59
CA GLY A 28 -23.17 -14.03 -12.33
C GLY A 28 -22.79 -15.51 -12.29
N MET A 29 -21.95 -16.00 -13.20
CA MET A 29 -21.44 -17.37 -13.16
C MET A 29 -20.28 -17.46 -12.16
N HIS A 30 -20.27 -18.53 -11.36
CA HIS A 30 -19.20 -18.82 -10.40
C HIS A 30 -18.03 -19.52 -11.08
N HIS A 31 -16.81 -19.04 -10.83
CA HIS A 31 -15.56 -19.58 -11.38
C HIS A 31 -14.57 -19.85 -10.27
N VAL A 32 -14.00 -21.07 -10.23
CA VAL A 32 -12.96 -21.45 -9.27
C VAL A 32 -11.59 -21.27 -9.91
N THR A 33 -10.65 -20.69 -9.15
CA THR A 33 -9.26 -20.52 -9.58
C THR A 33 -8.54 -21.85 -9.55
N THR A 34 -8.21 -22.38 -10.72
CA THR A 34 -7.49 -23.66 -10.87
C THR A 34 -6.05 -23.56 -10.37
N ASP A 35 -5.46 -24.68 -9.98
CA ASP A 35 -4.06 -24.75 -9.55
C ASP A 35 -3.10 -24.26 -10.65
N GLU A 36 -3.40 -24.52 -11.92
CA GLU A 36 -2.63 -24.01 -13.06
C GLU A 36 -2.63 -22.48 -13.10
N THR A 37 -3.81 -21.85 -12.95
CA THR A 37 -3.93 -20.39 -12.88
C THR A 37 -3.22 -19.82 -11.67
N ARG A 38 -3.30 -20.46 -10.50
CA ARG A 38 -2.55 -20.04 -9.29
C ARG A 38 -1.06 -20.01 -9.56
N ARG A 39 -0.49 -21.05 -10.18
CA ARG A 39 0.94 -21.07 -10.54
C ARG A 39 1.31 -19.97 -11.52
N ALA A 40 0.50 -19.76 -12.56
CA ALA A 40 0.75 -18.73 -13.55
C ALA A 40 0.77 -17.32 -12.93
N ILE A 41 -0.18 -17.01 -12.05
CA ILE A 41 -0.24 -15.72 -11.34
C ILE A 41 0.94 -15.59 -10.37
N LEU A 42 1.24 -16.60 -9.55
CA LEU A 42 2.37 -16.57 -8.62
C LEU A 42 3.71 -16.40 -9.36
N ALA A 43 3.89 -17.08 -10.49
CA ALA A 43 5.07 -16.91 -11.33
C ALA A 43 5.15 -15.49 -11.93
N ALA A 44 4.04 -14.91 -12.36
CA ALA A 44 3.98 -13.52 -12.83
C ALA A 44 4.27 -12.50 -11.71
N MET A 45 4.02 -12.87 -10.44
CA MET A 45 4.45 -12.12 -9.25
C MET A 45 5.93 -12.33 -8.91
N ASN A 46 6.68 -13.05 -9.73
CA ASN A 46 8.09 -13.44 -9.55
C ASN A 46 8.35 -14.39 -8.37
N LEU A 47 7.39 -15.26 -8.03
CA LEU A 47 7.56 -16.31 -7.01
C LEU A 47 7.96 -17.64 -7.65
N ARG A 48 8.79 -18.42 -6.93
CA ARG A 48 9.23 -19.76 -7.36
C ARG A 48 8.22 -20.80 -6.91
N VAL A 49 7.59 -21.46 -7.87
CA VAL A 49 6.44 -22.35 -7.64
C VAL A 49 6.48 -23.61 -8.50
N ALA A 50 7.67 -24.04 -8.95
CA ALA A 50 7.82 -25.18 -9.85
C ALA A 50 7.59 -26.53 -9.14
N ASN A 51 7.87 -26.61 -7.84
CA ASN A 51 7.80 -27.84 -7.06
C ASN A 51 7.54 -27.55 -5.57
N ARG A 52 7.31 -28.61 -4.79
CA ARG A 52 7.06 -28.53 -3.34
C ARG A 52 8.13 -27.78 -2.55
N ASP A 53 9.41 -28.00 -2.83
CA ASP A 53 10.50 -27.39 -2.06
C ASP A 53 10.56 -25.87 -2.28
N GLU A 54 10.35 -25.43 -3.52
CA GLU A 54 10.22 -24.00 -3.84
C GLU A 54 9.02 -23.36 -3.14
N LEU A 55 7.85 -24.03 -3.13
CA LEU A 55 6.67 -23.53 -2.43
C LEU A 55 6.91 -23.39 -0.93
N ILE A 56 7.56 -24.37 -0.30
CA ILE A 56 7.94 -24.31 1.11
C ILE A 56 8.88 -23.13 1.36
N ALA A 57 9.92 -22.97 0.53
CA ALA A 57 10.87 -21.87 0.67
C ALA A 57 10.19 -20.50 0.53
N GLU A 58 9.30 -20.31 -0.45
CA GLU A 58 8.54 -19.07 -0.62
C GLU A 58 7.60 -18.81 0.55
N LEU A 59 6.92 -19.83 1.06
CA LEU A 59 6.06 -19.72 2.24
C LEU A 59 6.86 -19.34 3.50
N GLU A 60 8.05 -19.91 3.69
CA GLU A 60 8.95 -19.56 4.80
C GLU A 60 9.46 -18.11 4.69
N VAL A 61 9.86 -17.68 3.48
CA VAL A 61 10.24 -16.29 3.23
C VAL A 61 9.06 -15.37 3.53
N TRP A 62 7.87 -15.69 3.01
CA TRP A 62 6.67 -14.89 3.21
C TRP A 62 6.33 -14.77 4.69
N ASP A 63 6.26 -15.86 5.45
CA ASP A 63 5.86 -15.80 6.86
C ASP A 63 6.86 -15.10 7.77
N ASN A 64 8.14 -15.18 7.43
CA ASN A 64 9.22 -14.63 8.24
C ASN A 64 9.67 -13.23 7.80
N ARG A 65 9.12 -12.69 6.70
CA ARG A 65 9.57 -11.43 6.09
C ARG A 65 9.64 -10.26 7.07
N TRP A 66 8.63 -10.08 7.92
CA TRP A 66 8.61 -8.98 8.90
C TRP A 66 9.51 -9.23 10.10
N TRP A 67 9.64 -10.50 10.51
CA TRP A 67 10.56 -10.91 11.57
C TRP A 67 12.02 -10.62 11.21
N LEU A 68 12.37 -10.86 9.94
CA LEU A 68 13.72 -10.63 9.43
C LEU A 68 13.99 -9.17 9.07
N ARG A 69 12.95 -8.42 8.63
CA ARG A 69 13.07 -6.99 8.27
C ARG A 69 12.99 -6.05 9.47
N GLY A 70 12.28 -6.45 10.50
CA GLY A 70 12.04 -5.70 11.73
C GLY A 70 10.69 -5.01 11.79
N CYS A 71 10.13 -4.54 10.68
CA CYS A 71 8.79 -3.97 10.63
C CYS A 71 8.17 -4.09 9.24
N GLU A 72 6.87 -3.80 9.15
CA GLU A 72 6.20 -3.61 7.88
C GLU A 72 6.76 -2.35 7.16
N PRO A 73 6.82 -2.34 5.82
CA PRO A 73 7.38 -1.22 5.07
C PRO A 73 6.55 0.06 5.11
N VAL A 74 5.23 -0.08 5.26
CA VAL A 74 4.28 1.02 5.17
C VAL A 74 3.14 0.79 6.15
N HIS A 75 2.80 1.81 6.93
CA HIS A 75 1.58 1.86 7.73
C HIS A 75 0.70 3.01 7.24
N VAL A 76 -0.61 2.79 7.21
CA VAL A 76 -1.60 3.82 6.83
C VAL A 76 -2.56 4.06 7.98
N LEU A 77 -2.56 5.29 8.50
CA LEU A 77 -3.53 5.77 9.49
C LEU A 77 -4.62 6.55 8.80
N ARG A 78 -5.83 6.51 9.37
CA ARG A 78 -6.96 7.33 8.91
C ARG A 78 -7.28 8.36 9.97
N LEU A 79 -7.43 9.62 9.56
CA LEU A 79 -7.88 10.69 10.47
C LEU A 79 -9.20 10.33 11.14
N GLY A 80 -9.32 10.72 12.42
CA GLY A 80 -10.53 10.48 13.21
C GLY A 80 -10.72 9.04 13.68
N ARG A 81 -9.76 8.15 13.40
CA ARG A 81 -9.69 6.79 13.97
C ARG A 81 -8.50 6.70 14.92
N ASP A 82 -8.58 5.74 15.83
CA ASP A 82 -7.46 5.42 16.71
C ASP A 82 -6.23 5.06 15.85
N ALA A 83 -5.11 5.73 16.12
CA ALA A 83 -3.85 5.49 15.44
C ALA A 83 -3.30 4.07 15.71
N GLY A 84 -3.70 3.45 16.83
CA GLY A 84 -3.30 2.09 17.18
C GLY A 84 -1.79 1.92 17.35
N THR A 85 -1.29 0.74 16.99
CA THR A 85 0.10 0.34 17.22
C THR A 85 0.77 -0.15 15.94
N TRP A 86 2.09 -0.03 15.86
CA TRP A 86 2.92 -0.77 14.90
C TRP A 86 3.75 -1.83 15.60
N SER A 87 4.15 -2.86 14.85
CA SER A 87 4.95 -3.97 15.39
C SER A 87 6.42 -3.83 15.02
N TRP A 88 7.28 -3.87 16.02
CA TRP A 88 8.70 -4.14 15.83
C TRP A 88 9.00 -5.62 16.07
N HIS A 89 9.87 -6.18 15.24
CA HIS A 89 10.35 -7.53 15.30
C HIS A 89 11.86 -7.54 15.33
N GLY A 90 12.46 -8.49 16.03
CA GLY A 90 13.90 -8.65 15.96
C GLY A 90 14.44 -9.73 16.87
N PRO A 91 15.73 -10.07 16.73
CA PRO A 91 16.35 -11.08 17.57
C PRO A 91 16.40 -10.57 19.01
N CYS A 92 16.03 -11.41 19.98
CA CYS A 92 16.15 -11.11 21.40
C CYS A 92 16.39 -12.41 22.18
N GLU A 93 17.43 -12.44 23.00
CA GLU A 93 17.72 -13.55 23.90
C GLU A 93 16.73 -13.58 25.06
N SER A 94 16.36 -14.78 25.55
CA SER A 94 15.33 -14.93 26.59
C SER A 94 15.68 -14.25 27.92
N SER A 95 16.97 -14.22 28.29
CA SER A 95 17.48 -13.48 29.45
C SER A 95 17.46 -11.95 29.25
N GLY A 96 17.22 -11.52 28.02
CA GLY A 96 17.34 -10.16 27.54
C GLY A 96 16.04 -9.36 27.42
N ASP A 97 14.89 -10.01 27.58
CA ASP A 97 13.56 -9.37 27.41
C ASP A 97 13.40 -8.14 28.30
N SER A 98 13.87 -8.20 29.55
CA SER A 98 13.81 -7.10 30.50
C SER A 98 14.74 -5.92 30.14
N ALA A 99 15.71 -6.13 29.26
CA ALA A 99 16.67 -5.10 28.82
C ALA A 99 16.33 -4.51 27.45
N LEU A 100 15.37 -5.10 26.71
CA LEU A 100 14.96 -4.63 25.40
C LEU A 100 14.29 -3.26 25.50
N GLN A 101 14.78 -2.32 24.69
CA GLN A 101 14.25 -0.98 24.55
C GLN A 101 14.28 -0.56 23.06
N VAL A 102 13.31 0.26 22.66
CA VAL A 102 13.21 0.79 21.29
C VAL A 102 13.08 2.30 21.34
N GLN A 103 13.98 2.97 20.62
CA GLN A 103 13.93 4.40 20.39
C GLN A 103 13.48 4.65 18.97
N TRP A 104 12.49 5.51 18.76
CA TRP A 104 12.00 5.77 17.42
C TRP A 104 11.51 7.20 17.26
N ALA A 105 11.59 7.70 16.02
CA ALA A 105 11.22 9.06 15.67
C ALA A 105 10.48 9.10 14.33
N LEU A 106 9.56 10.05 14.22
CA LEU A 106 8.79 10.34 13.02
C LEU A 106 9.25 11.66 12.42
N TYR A 107 9.46 11.66 11.12
CA TYR A 107 9.87 12.83 10.34
C TYR A 107 8.79 13.10 9.29
N ALA A 108 8.29 14.32 9.23
CA ALA A 108 7.35 14.75 8.19
C ALA A 108 8.04 14.83 6.82
N GLU A 109 7.24 15.03 5.77
CA GLU A 109 7.70 15.10 4.38
C GLU A 109 8.76 16.20 4.15
N ASN A 110 8.67 17.31 4.89
CA ASN A 110 9.66 18.38 4.87
C ASN A 110 10.97 18.05 5.63
N GLY A 111 11.08 16.85 6.22
CA GLY A 111 12.20 16.40 7.04
C GLY A 111 12.14 16.84 8.51
N GLU A 112 11.12 17.59 8.91
CA GLU A 112 10.94 18.04 10.29
C GLU A 112 10.62 16.88 11.21
N LYS A 113 11.32 16.81 12.34
CA LYS A 113 11.08 15.79 13.37
C LYS A 113 9.81 16.15 14.15
N GLN A 114 8.76 15.35 13.97
CA GLN A 114 7.45 15.59 14.58
C GLN A 114 7.34 14.98 15.97
N CYS A 115 7.96 13.81 16.16
CA CYS A 115 7.85 13.09 17.41
C CYS A 115 9.04 12.16 17.61
N GLU A 116 9.40 11.94 18.88
CA GLU A 116 10.36 10.94 19.34
C GLU A 116 9.79 10.23 20.56
N ARG A 117 10.09 8.94 20.65
CA ARG A 117 9.67 8.06 21.73
C ARG A 117 10.83 7.14 22.09
N ALA A 118 10.97 6.89 23.38
CA ALA A 118 11.86 5.89 23.93
C ALA A 118 11.01 4.96 24.79
N GLU A 119 10.95 3.70 24.39
CA GLU A 119 10.05 2.69 24.94
C GLU A 119 10.90 1.59 25.59
N GLY A 120 10.55 1.20 26.82
CA GLY A 120 11.32 0.27 27.64
C GLY A 120 12.33 0.96 28.58
N PRO A 121 13.24 0.20 29.21
CA PRO A 121 13.44 -1.24 29.07
C PRO A 121 12.26 -2.06 29.64
N GLY A 122 12.17 -3.35 29.29
CA GLY A 122 11.14 -4.26 29.81
C GLY A 122 9.82 -4.24 29.02
N LEU A 123 9.92 -4.07 27.71
CA LEU A 123 8.77 -4.09 26.82
C LEU A 123 8.07 -5.45 26.83
N LYS A 124 6.73 -5.43 26.79
CA LYS A 124 5.94 -6.65 26.75
C LYS A 124 6.10 -7.32 25.39
N VAL A 125 6.71 -8.51 25.39
CA VAL A 125 6.76 -9.39 24.21
C VAL A 125 5.36 -9.95 23.95
N GLU A 126 4.85 -9.72 22.74
CA GLU A 126 3.53 -10.20 22.32
C GLU A 126 3.59 -11.56 21.63
N GLU A 127 4.64 -11.81 20.86
CA GLU A 127 4.84 -13.07 20.14
C GLU A 127 6.33 -13.41 20.11
N ILE A 128 6.62 -14.71 20.16
CA ILE A 128 7.97 -15.25 20.04
C ILE A 128 7.98 -16.20 18.85
N ARG A 129 9.03 -16.11 18.04
CA ARG A 129 9.25 -17.04 16.93
C ARG A 129 10.70 -17.47 16.88
N THR A 130 10.94 -18.74 16.58
CA THR A 130 12.29 -19.25 16.33
C THR A 130 12.50 -19.40 14.83
N ILE A 131 13.48 -18.70 14.28
CA ILE A 131 13.81 -18.71 12.86
C ILE A 131 15.29 -19.12 12.74
N GLN A 132 15.56 -20.22 12.04
CA GLN A 132 16.91 -20.76 11.85
C GLN A 132 17.69 -20.92 13.19
N GLY A 133 17.00 -21.39 14.23
CA GLY A 133 17.58 -21.60 15.56
C GLY A 133 17.78 -20.32 16.41
N ARG A 134 17.44 -19.14 15.88
CA ARG A 134 17.50 -17.86 16.61
C ARG A 134 16.11 -17.45 17.08
N ARG A 135 16.03 -16.97 18.31
CA ARG A 135 14.79 -16.42 18.89
C ARG A 135 14.58 -14.99 18.42
N PHE A 136 13.39 -14.71 17.91
CA PHE A 136 12.89 -13.40 17.60
C PHE A 136 11.66 -13.09 18.46
N VAL A 137 11.46 -11.81 18.74
CA VAL A 137 10.30 -11.29 19.48
C VAL A 137 9.55 -10.27 18.64
N ARG A 138 8.24 -10.18 18.85
CA ARG A 138 7.37 -9.11 18.36
C ARG A 138 6.87 -8.29 19.53
N ILE A 139 6.97 -6.98 19.42
CA ILE A 139 6.44 -6.01 20.38
C ILE A 139 5.56 -5.00 19.64
N ALA A 140 4.56 -4.47 20.32
CA ALA A 140 3.70 -3.42 19.80
C ALA A 140 4.12 -2.06 20.39
N LEU A 141 4.19 -1.04 19.55
CA LEU A 141 4.55 0.34 19.89
C LEU A 141 3.43 1.28 19.43
N THR A 142 3.00 2.18 20.30
CA THR A 142 1.80 3.01 20.06
C THR A 142 2.14 4.22 19.20
N PHE A 143 1.35 4.48 18.16
CA PHE A 143 1.50 5.70 17.37
C PHE A 143 1.07 6.94 18.18
N PRO A 144 1.68 8.12 17.95
CA PRO A 144 1.10 9.36 18.44
C PRO A 144 -0.28 9.57 17.82
N GLN A 145 -1.22 10.05 18.63
CA GLN A 145 -2.55 10.41 18.17
C GLN A 145 -2.52 11.75 17.43
N ASP A 146 -3.56 12.01 16.64
CA ASP A 146 -3.82 13.31 15.98
C ASP A 146 -2.69 13.83 15.07
N LEU A 147 -1.95 12.92 14.43
CA LEU A 147 -0.99 13.30 13.39
C LEU A 147 -1.72 14.00 12.22
N PRO A 148 -1.21 15.12 11.70
CA PRO A 148 -1.75 15.77 10.51
C PRO A 148 -1.70 14.87 9.27
N LEU A 149 -2.51 15.18 8.26
CA LEU A 149 -2.41 14.54 6.94
C LEU A 149 -1.01 14.70 6.37
N GLY A 150 -0.49 13.63 5.78
CA GLY A 150 0.78 13.68 5.09
C GLY A 150 1.54 12.36 5.08
N TYR A 151 2.74 12.44 4.54
CA TYR A 151 3.70 11.35 4.47
C TYR A 151 4.79 11.56 5.52
N TYR A 152 5.12 10.49 6.23
CA TYR A 152 6.13 10.50 7.27
C TYR A 152 7.11 9.35 7.07
N SER A 153 8.37 9.59 7.44
CA SER A 153 9.38 8.54 7.60
C SER A 153 9.52 8.22 9.08
N VAL A 154 9.42 6.95 9.43
CA VAL A 154 9.67 6.46 10.78
C VAL A 154 11.00 5.74 10.82
N LYS A 155 11.84 6.09 11.79
CA LYS A 155 13.12 5.43 12.06
C LYS A 155 13.13 4.91 13.49
N ALA A 156 13.48 3.65 13.65
CA ALA A 156 13.54 2.98 14.94
C ALA A 156 14.90 2.33 15.15
N HIS A 157 15.38 2.37 16.38
CA HIS A 157 16.60 1.73 16.85
C HIS A 157 16.26 0.91 18.09
N ALA A 158 16.40 -0.39 17.99
CA ALA A 158 16.21 -1.33 19.09
C ALA A 158 17.57 -1.73 19.65
N LYS A 159 17.69 -1.72 20.98
CA LYS A 159 18.91 -2.12 21.69
C LYS A 159 18.57 -2.91 22.96
N GLY A 160 19.51 -3.74 23.41
CA GLY A 160 19.35 -4.57 24.60
C GLY A 160 18.88 -5.99 24.28
N GLY A 161 19.03 -6.90 25.25
CA GLY A 161 18.67 -8.31 25.07
C GLY A 161 19.38 -9.04 23.91
N GLY A 162 20.63 -8.68 23.65
CA GLY A 162 21.40 -9.21 22.52
C GLY A 162 21.05 -8.58 21.16
N THR A 163 20.14 -7.59 21.14
CA THR A 163 19.74 -6.86 19.94
C THR A 163 20.46 -5.51 19.81
N ASN A 164 20.80 -5.16 18.58
CA ASN A 164 21.19 -3.84 18.14
C ASN A 164 20.78 -3.71 16.67
N ALA A 165 19.58 -3.21 16.41
CA ALA A 165 18.97 -3.25 15.09
C ALA A 165 18.28 -1.92 14.76
N GLU A 166 18.45 -1.49 13.52
CA GLU A 166 17.74 -0.35 12.95
C GLU A 166 16.59 -0.83 12.06
N SER A 167 15.50 -0.08 12.06
CA SER A 167 14.34 -0.36 11.22
C SER A 167 13.73 0.95 10.74
N SER A 168 13.15 0.95 9.54
CA SER A 168 12.47 2.13 9.01
C SER A 168 11.29 1.75 8.12
N PHE A 169 10.29 2.63 8.11
CA PHE A 169 9.07 2.46 7.33
C PHE A 169 8.44 3.80 6.99
N SER A 170 7.51 3.79 6.03
CA SER A 170 6.70 4.97 5.69
C SER A 170 5.39 4.94 6.48
N LEU A 171 5.03 6.04 7.11
CA LEU A 171 3.73 6.23 7.74
C LEU A 171 2.92 7.23 6.90
N ILE A 172 1.72 6.85 6.48
CA ILE A 172 0.84 7.69 5.67
C ILE A 172 -0.40 8.00 6.50
N VAL A 173 -0.68 9.27 6.73
CA VAL A 173 -1.91 9.70 7.37
C VAL A 173 -2.87 10.21 6.31
N ALA A 174 -3.94 9.47 6.08
CA ALA A 174 -4.90 9.70 5.01
C ALA A 174 -6.26 10.19 5.56
N PRO A 175 -7.00 11.01 4.80
CA PRO A 175 -8.36 11.39 5.17
C PRO A 175 -9.31 10.19 5.04
N GLU A 176 -10.42 10.20 5.77
CA GLU A 176 -11.45 9.16 5.65
C GLU A 176 -12.24 9.26 4.34
N ARG A 177 -12.29 10.45 3.73
CA ARG A 177 -13.06 10.74 2.52
C ARG A 177 -12.20 11.54 1.54
N CYS A 178 -12.43 11.32 0.25
CA CYS A 178 -11.88 12.19 -0.79
C CYS A 178 -12.47 13.60 -0.69
N TYR A 179 -11.76 14.58 -1.24
CA TYR A 179 -12.24 15.95 -1.32
C TYR A 179 -13.54 16.03 -2.14
N ILE A 180 -14.50 16.79 -1.61
CA ILE A 180 -15.74 17.16 -2.29
C ILE A 180 -15.87 18.69 -2.16
N PRO A 181 -16.01 19.45 -3.25
CA PRO A 181 -16.27 20.88 -3.21
C PRO A 181 -17.46 21.24 -2.31
N ASP A 182 -17.36 22.35 -1.58
CA ASP A 182 -18.35 22.76 -0.58
C ASP A 182 -19.77 22.90 -1.16
N GLU A 183 -19.91 23.41 -2.39
CA GLU A 183 -21.23 23.55 -3.02
C GLU A 183 -21.90 22.18 -3.25
N LEU A 184 -21.13 21.18 -3.68
CA LEU A 184 -21.65 19.82 -3.85
C LEU A 184 -22.03 19.19 -2.49
N GLN A 185 -21.29 19.48 -1.43
CA GLN A 185 -21.65 19.05 -0.07
C GLN A 185 -22.96 19.71 0.41
N GLN A 186 -23.19 20.97 0.03
CA GLN A 186 -24.42 21.72 0.31
C GLN A 186 -25.61 21.30 -0.58
N GLY A 187 -25.42 20.30 -1.44
CA GLY A 187 -26.48 19.75 -2.30
C GLY A 187 -26.68 20.49 -3.62
N VAL A 188 -25.81 21.44 -3.96
CA VAL A 188 -25.82 22.08 -5.28
C VAL A 188 -25.56 21.02 -6.35
N ARG A 189 -26.31 21.08 -7.45
CA ARG A 189 -26.13 20.16 -8.58
C ARG A 189 -25.29 20.82 -9.65
N TRP A 190 -24.17 20.20 -9.96
CA TRP A 190 -23.33 20.58 -11.10
C TRP A 190 -23.69 19.77 -12.33
N TRP A 191 -23.48 20.39 -13.48
CA TRP A 191 -23.48 19.72 -14.77
C TRP A 191 -22.17 20.04 -15.49
N GLY A 192 -21.82 19.22 -16.48
CA GLY A 192 -20.61 19.39 -17.27
C GLY A 192 -20.70 18.71 -18.62
N VAL A 193 -19.65 18.88 -19.42
CA VAL A 193 -19.54 18.27 -20.75
C VAL A 193 -18.46 17.18 -20.70
N ALA A 194 -18.82 15.96 -21.10
CA ALA A 194 -17.83 14.91 -21.34
C ALA A 194 -17.46 14.91 -22.83
N LEU A 195 -16.18 15.06 -23.15
CA LEU A 195 -15.70 15.11 -24.52
C LEU A 195 -14.43 14.28 -24.73
N GLN A 196 -14.28 13.82 -25.96
CA GLN A 196 -13.06 13.19 -26.46
C GLN A 196 -12.20 14.28 -27.08
N LEU A 197 -11.13 14.71 -26.42
CA LEU A 197 -10.36 15.90 -26.81
C LEU A 197 -9.88 15.80 -28.26
N TYR A 198 -9.37 14.63 -28.63
CA TYR A 198 -8.86 14.36 -29.97
C TYR A 198 -9.92 14.51 -31.08
N SER A 199 -11.22 14.47 -30.77
CA SER A 199 -12.28 14.63 -31.77
C SER A 199 -12.61 16.08 -32.11
N LEU A 200 -12.12 17.05 -31.32
CA LEU A 200 -12.40 18.46 -31.57
C LEU A 200 -11.78 18.92 -32.89
N ARG A 201 -12.52 19.81 -33.56
CA ARG A 201 -12.12 20.42 -34.82
C ARG A 201 -12.17 21.94 -34.68
N SER A 202 -11.14 22.60 -35.14
CA SER A 202 -11.11 24.05 -35.28
C SER A 202 -10.33 24.43 -36.54
N HIS A 203 -10.45 25.70 -36.94
CA HIS A 203 -9.67 26.25 -38.05
C HIS A 203 -8.16 26.34 -37.75
N HIS A 204 -7.75 26.09 -36.50
CA HIS A 204 -6.37 26.26 -36.05
C HIS A 204 -5.65 24.95 -35.73
N ASN A 205 -6.39 23.88 -35.46
CA ASN A 205 -5.79 22.60 -35.09
C ASN A 205 -5.35 21.79 -36.33
N TRP A 206 -4.47 20.82 -36.11
CA TRP A 206 -3.86 20.03 -37.18
C TRP A 206 -4.65 18.76 -37.51
N GLY A 207 -5.98 18.84 -37.44
CA GLY A 207 -6.86 17.72 -37.69
C GLY A 207 -7.06 16.78 -36.49
N ILE A 208 -6.68 17.22 -35.30
CA ILE A 208 -6.92 16.58 -34.01
C ILE A 208 -7.06 17.69 -32.97
N GLY A 209 -7.98 17.52 -32.02
CA GLY A 209 -8.18 18.52 -30.98
C GLY A 209 -7.00 18.62 -30.02
N ASP A 210 -6.65 19.85 -29.65
CA ASP A 210 -5.53 20.16 -28.76
C ASP A 210 -5.95 21.03 -27.54
N PHE A 211 -4.98 21.45 -26.73
CA PHE A 211 -5.26 22.25 -25.54
C PHE A 211 -5.78 23.66 -25.82
N ARG A 212 -5.54 24.21 -27.02
CA ARG A 212 -6.16 25.47 -27.44
C ARG A 212 -7.65 25.25 -27.70
N ASP A 213 -8.01 24.17 -28.38
CA ASP A 213 -9.42 23.82 -28.60
C ASP A 213 -10.15 23.55 -27.27
N LEU A 214 -9.49 22.86 -26.34
CA LEU A 214 -10.01 22.67 -24.98
C LEU A 214 -10.27 24.01 -24.28
N GLY A 215 -9.34 24.96 -24.38
CA GLY A 215 -9.51 26.30 -23.82
C GLY A 215 -10.74 27.02 -24.37
N ALA A 216 -10.98 26.92 -25.69
CA ALA A 216 -12.16 27.50 -26.32
C ALA A 216 -13.47 26.84 -25.82
N VAL A 217 -13.48 25.52 -25.63
CA VAL A 217 -14.64 24.80 -25.07
C VAL A 217 -14.88 25.20 -23.61
N ILE A 218 -13.84 25.30 -22.78
CA ILE A 218 -13.95 25.74 -21.38
C ILE A 218 -14.53 27.15 -21.32
N GLU A 219 -14.06 28.06 -22.17
CA GLU A 219 -14.59 29.43 -22.21
C GLU A 219 -16.07 29.45 -22.59
N TRP A 220 -16.45 28.71 -23.64
CA TRP A 220 -17.83 28.63 -24.08
C TRP A 220 -18.73 27.95 -23.05
N ALA A 221 -18.40 26.74 -22.61
CA ALA A 221 -19.22 25.94 -21.70
C ALA A 221 -19.24 26.52 -20.28
N GLY A 222 -18.07 26.88 -19.75
CA GLY A 222 -17.95 27.41 -18.39
C GLY A 222 -18.54 28.81 -18.26
N LYS A 223 -18.09 29.77 -19.08
CA LYS A 223 -18.50 31.17 -18.91
C LYS A 223 -19.89 31.48 -19.48
N ARG A 224 -20.28 30.86 -20.61
CA ARG A 224 -21.56 31.21 -21.26
C ARG A 224 -22.71 30.32 -20.85
N LEU A 225 -22.45 29.05 -20.54
CA LEU A 225 -23.50 28.08 -20.19
C LEU A 225 -23.53 27.73 -18.70
N GLY A 226 -22.46 27.99 -17.95
CA GLY A 226 -22.37 27.67 -16.53
C GLY A 226 -22.02 26.19 -16.27
N ALA A 227 -21.31 25.53 -17.18
CA ALA A 227 -20.78 24.19 -16.94
C ALA A 227 -19.69 24.25 -15.85
N ALA A 228 -19.79 23.40 -14.84
CA ALA A 228 -18.83 23.36 -13.73
C ALA A 228 -17.62 22.46 -14.00
N VAL A 229 -17.74 21.52 -14.95
CA VAL A 229 -16.70 20.53 -15.24
C VAL A 229 -16.66 20.16 -16.72
N ILE A 230 -15.45 19.92 -17.21
CA ILE A 230 -15.20 19.25 -18.49
C ILE A 230 -14.54 17.91 -18.22
N GLY A 231 -15.22 16.82 -18.58
CA GLY A 231 -14.67 15.47 -18.53
C GLY A 231 -13.89 15.16 -19.80
N LEU A 232 -12.67 14.65 -19.65
CA LEU A 232 -11.76 14.35 -20.76
C LEU A 232 -11.45 12.85 -20.81
N ASN A 233 -11.07 12.38 -21.99
CA ASN A 233 -10.34 11.13 -22.13
C ASN A 233 -8.94 11.22 -21.48
N PRO A 234 -8.31 10.09 -21.12
CA PRO A 234 -6.95 10.10 -20.61
C PRO A 234 -5.98 10.80 -21.56
N LEU A 235 -5.14 11.66 -20.99
CA LEU A 235 -4.14 12.46 -21.72
C LEU A 235 -2.71 11.97 -21.43
N HIS A 236 -2.56 10.68 -21.14
CA HIS A 236 -1.26 10.09 -20.87
C HIS A 236 -0.36 10.17 -22.11
N ALA A 237 0.94 10.30 -21.88
CA ALA A 237 1.92 10.26 -22.95
C ALA A 237 1.85 8.88 -23.65
N LEU A 238 1.50 8.90 -24.93
CA LEU A 238 1.56 7.73 -25.80
C LEU A 238 2.90 7.71 -26.55
N ARG A 239 3.31 6.53 -27.03
CA ARG A 239 4.52 6.42 -27.85
C ARG A 239 4.34 7.24 -29.13
N ASN A 240 5.27 8.15 -29.35
CA ASN A 240 5.29 8.98 -30.55
C ASN A 240 6.02 8.22 -31.69
N THR A 241 5.40 7.18 -32.25
CA THR A 241 5.96 6.35 -33.35
C THR A 241 5.04 6.27 -34.56
N LYS A 242 5.61 6.35 -35.77
CA LYS A 242 4.88 6.17 -37.04
C LYS A 242 4.43 4.70 -37.25
N PRO A 243 3.37 4.45 -38.04
CA PRO A 243 2.38 5.40 -38.55
C PRO A 243 1.21 5.56 -37.58
N TYR A 244 0.72 6.80 -37.44
CA TYR A 244 -0.58 7.09 -36.83
C TYR A 244 -1.69 6.87 -37.84
#